data_AF-A0A9W8AI54-F1
#
_entry.id   AF-A0A9W8AI54-F1
#
_cell.length_a   1.000
_cell.length_b   1.000
_cell.length_c   1.000
_cell.angle_alpha   90.00
_cell.angle_beta   90.00
_cell.angle_gamma   90.00
#
_symmetry.space_group_name_H-M   'P 1'
#
loop_
_entity.id
_entity.type
_entity.pdbx_description
1 polymer ?
#
loop_
_entity_poly.entity_id
_entity_poly.type
_entity_poly.pdbx_seq_one_letter_code
_entity_poly.pdbx_strand_id
1 'polypeptide(L)'
;MLTLPCTRIAPRMRPTRGPCGLISRSLSLGRSRLATSPIASPATLSPQIRRWTGSLDPLRPAVSVRPALSFTSRLGGLPRCLSTATDATTAAPVAPTAAAVDPNSGTHGQAEPTTRKAVGYWLLASAASVFGIVVWGGVTRLTESGLSIVEWNLIRGMKPPTSEAEWIEEFEKYKQFPEYKQLNQHMTLEEFKFIFFMEWGHRIWGRLIGLTFILPGAYFAYKGWMSPAISKRVAIIAGLICFQGVLGWYMVKSGLDQALLEKPGAVPRVSQYRLAAHLGSAFLIYTGMVATGLSVLRQNSLRAGRLASLAPLLNSAQLNRLRGSTHGLAMLVFITAISGAFVAGLDAGLLYNTFPLMGGRLVPPTEELWDPHFASDPATRSGMLKNVFENPTTVQFNHRVLAVTTFTAITAVYLASRRLALPKSVRVTLHSLMGLAVVQVSLGISTLIYLVPTELAAAHQAGSLSLLTATLCLMNFLKRVPK
;
A
#
# COMPACT_ATOMS: atom_id res chain seq x y z
N MET A 1 -3.92 -0.58 -75.63
CA MET A 1 -2.63 -1.18 -76.02
C MET A 1 -2.31 -2.23 -74.97
N LEU A 2 -2.44 -3.52 -75.34
CA LEU A 2 -1.31 -4.46 -75.53
C LEU A 2 -0.64 -4.89 -74.21
N THR A 3 -0.43 -6.15 -73.80
CA THR A 3 -0.94 -7.53 -74.05
C THR A 3 0.11 -8.48 -73.41
N LEU A 4 -0.32 -9.60 -72.83
CA LEU A 4 0.52 -10.75 -72.38
C LEU A 4 1.27 -11.43 -73.56
N PRO A 5 2.36 -12.23 -73.38
CA PRO A 5 2.40 -13.59 -72.75
C PRO A 5 3.64 -13.84 -71.84
N CYS A 6 3.83 -14.89 -71.02
CA CYS A 6 3.43 -16.31 -70.92
C CYS A 6 4.29 -17.34 -71.71
N THR A 7 5.11 -18.13 -71.01
CA THR A 7 5.45 -19.55 -71.35
C THR A 7 6.08 -20.33 -70.18
N ARG A 8 5.92 -21.67 -70.21
CA ARG A 8 6.45 -22.67 -69.25
C ARG A 8 7.85 -23.15 -69.63
N ILE A 9 8.51 -23.92 -68.75
CA ILE A 9 9.03 -25.28 -69.04
C ILE A 9 9.42 -26.01 -67.74
N ALA A 10 9.24 -27.33 -67.73
CA ALA A 10 9.81 -28.28 -66.76
C ALA A 10 10.17 -29.58 -67.49
N PRO A 11 11.13 -30.39 -66.98
CA PRO A 11 11.11 -31.82 -67.28
C PRO A 11 11.29 -32.73 -66.04
N ARG A 12 10.62 -33.89 -66.08
CA ARG A 12 10.92 -35.09 -65.27
C ARG A 12 12.03 -35.91 -65.94
N MET A 13 12.77 -36.71 -65.17
CA MET A 13 12.97 -38.15 -65.48
C MET A 13 13.48 -38.99 -64.28
N ARG A 14 12.93 -40.20 -64.18
CA ARG A 14 13.41 -41.44 -63.49
C ARG A 14 13.59 -42.47 -64.64
N PRO A 15 14.40 -43.56 -64.56
CA PRO A 15 14.17 -44.70 -63.64
C PRO A 15 15.43 -45.48 -63.17
N THR A 16 15.36 -46.30 -62.11
CA THR A 16 15.23 -47.79 -62.08
C THR A 16 15.65 -48.25 -60.65
N ARG A 17 15.49 -49.49 -60.13
CA ARG A 17 14.68 -50.72 -60.38
C ARG A 17 14.49 -51.41 -58.99
N GLY A 18 13.71 -52.49 -58.88
CA GLY A 18 13.61 -53.35 -57.67
C GLY A 18 14.27 -54.73 -57.86
N PRO A 19 13.87 -55.82 -57.16
CA PRO A 19 12.78 -55.95 -56.17
C PRO A 19 13.06 -56.91 -54.95
N CYS A 20 11.97 -57.35 -54.28
CA CYS A 20 11.79 -58.50 -53.36
C CYS A 20 12.04 -58.34 -51.84
N GLY A 21 11.06 -58.84 -51.04
CA GLY A 21 11.14 -58.97 -49.58
C GLY A 21 9.80 -58.81 -48.84
N LEU A 22 8.98 -59.88 -48.76
CA LEU A 22 7.79 -59.93 -47.89
C LEU A 22 8.18 -60.13 -46.42
N ILE A 23 7.37 -59.65 -45.47
CA ILE A 23 6.72 -60.45 -44.40
C ILE A 23 5.81 -59.56 -43.55
N SER A 24 4.59 -60.04 -43.29
CA SER A 24 3.63 -59.48 -42.34
C SER A 24 3.75 -60.20 -41.00
N ARG A 25 3.61 -59.48 -39.88
CA ARG A 25 3.21 -60.08 -38.59
C ARG A 25 2.19 -59.22 -37.87
N SER A 26 0.99 -59.77 -37.74
CA SER A 26 -0.02 -59.35 -36.78
C SER A 26 0.34 -59.82 -35.37
N LEU A 27 -0.12 -59.09 -34.36
CA LEU A 27 -0.23 -59.59 -32.98
C LEU A 27 -1.57 -59.13 -32.40
N SER A 28 -2.43 -60.10 -32.08
CA SER A 28 -3.73 -59.89 -31.45
C SER A 28 -3.74 -60.48 -30.04
N LEU A 29 -4.10 -59.66 -29.06
CA LEU A 29 -4.47 -60.03 -27.68
C LEU A 29 -5.42 -58.92 -27.20
N GLY A 30 -6.54 -59.14 -26.52
CA GLY A 30 -7.28 -60.37 -26.21
C GLY A 30 -8.57 -59.93 -25.51
N ARG A 31 -9.74 -60.47 -25.88
CA ARG A 31 -11.05 -59.94 -25.45
C ARG A 31 -11.76 -60.93 -24.52
N SER A 32 -11.83 -60.62 -23.22
CA SER A 32 -12.64 -61.34 -22.24
C SER A 32 -13.95 -60.59 -21.92
N ARG A 33 -15.01 -61.35 -21.59
CA ARG A 33 -16.37 -60.88 -21.25
C ARG A 33 -16.72 -61.26 -19.80
N LEU A 34 -17.94 -60.87 -19.38
CA LEU A 34 -18.70 -61.20 -18.15
C LEU A 34 -18.59 -60.12 -17.06
N ALA A 35 -19.65 -59.73 -16.33
CA ALA A 35 -21.10 -59.97 -16.49
C ALA A 35 -21.92 -58.82 -15.83
N THR A 36 -23.25 -58.88 -15.86
CA THR A 36 -24.18 -57.79 -15.53
C THR A 36 -24.80 -57.83 -14.12
N SER A 37 -24.98 -56.63 -13.53
CA SER A 37 -26.01 -56.26 -12.51
C SER A 37 -25.82 -56.74 -11.05
N PRO A 38 -26.46 -56.12 -10.02
CA PRO A 38 -27.50 -55.06 -10.07
C PRO A 38 -27.23 -53.79 -9.20
N ILE A 39 -28.29 -52.97 -9.08
CA ILE A 39 -28.41 -51.62 -8.49
C ILE A 39 -28.16 -51.54 -6.97
N ALA A 40 -27.53 -50.46 -6.49
CA ALA A 40 -27.64 -49.95 -5.12
C ALA A 40 -27.44 -48.41 -5.05
N SER A 41 -28.08 -47.75 -4.07
CA SER A 41 -28.24 -46.28 -3.94
C SER A 41 -27.03 -45.50 -3.39
N PRO A 42 -27.00 -44.15 -3.54
CA PRO A 42 -25.85 -43.33 -3.17
C PRO A 42 -25.85 -42.90 -1.69
N ALA A 43 -24.75 -43.17 -0.96
CA ALA A 43 -24.51 -42.59 0.37
C ALA A 43 -23.03 -42.67 0.80
N THR A 44 -22.27 -41.57 0.64
CA THR A 44 -21.05 -41.28 1.44
C THR A 44 -20.65 -39.79 1.33
N LEU A 45 -21.49 -38.89 1.84
CA LEU A 45 -21.05 -37.56 2.27
C LEU A 45 -20.61 -37.65 3.73
N SER A 46 -19.31 -37.46 4.00
CA SER A 46 -18.78 -37.41 5.38
C SER A 46 -18.80 -35.97 5.92
N PRO A 47 -19.43 -35.71 7.08
CA PRO A 47 -19.53 -34.36 7.64
C PRO A 47 -18.42 -34.06 8.64
N GLN A 48 -17.98 -32.79 8.74
CA GLN A 48 -17.63 -32.14 10.02
C GLN A 48 -17.34 -30.62 9.91
N ILE A 49 -18.39 -29.83 9.65
CA ILE A 49 -18.46 -28.44 10.16
C ILE A 49 -19.30 -28.47 11.44
N ARG A 50 -18.64 -28.62 12.60
CA ARG A 50 -19.11 -28.18 13.93
C ARG A 50 -18.11 -28.54 15.04
N ARG A 51 -17.38 -27.54 15.57
CA ARG A 51 -16.80 -27.51 16.94
C ARG A 51 -16.17 -26.15 17.28
N TRP A 52 -16.96 -25.08 17.28
CA TRP A 52 -16.62 -23.81 17.95
C TRP A 52 -17.87 -23.18 18.58
N THR A 53 -18.48 -23.93 19.51
CA THR A 53 -19.47 -23.42 20.48
C THR A 53 -19.17 -24.07 21.83
N GLY A 54 -18.52 -23.33 22.74
CA GLY A 54 -18.18 -23.78 24.08
C GLY A 54 -17.85 -22.59 24.99
N SER A 55 -18.62 -22.47 26.09
CA SER A 55 -18.57 -21.47 27.18
C SER A 55 -17.93 -20.11 26.92
N LEU A 56 -18.80 -19.10 26.82
CA LEU A 56 -18.53 -17.79 27.40
C LEU A 56 -18.96 -17.83 28.88
N ASP A 57 -17.99 -17.91 29.80
CA ASP A 57 -18.23 -17.68 31.23
C ASP A 57 -17.57 -16.36 31.69
N PRO A 58 -18.30 -15.45 32.36
CA PRO A 58 -17.80 -14.11 32.66
C PRO A 58 -17.11 -14.04 34.03
N LEU A 59 -15.77 -13.99 34.05
CA LEU A 59 -15.03 -13.64 35.27
C LEU A 59 -14.93 -12.12 35.45
N ARG A 60 -15.65 -11.61 36.47
CA ARG A 60 -15.56 -10.24 37.01
C ARG A 60 -14.87 -10.22 38.39
N PRO A 61 -14.47 -9.06 38.93
CA PRO A 61 -13.14 -8.94 39.53
C PRO A 61 -13.08 -8.88 41.07
N ALA A 62 -11.91 -9.27 41.58
CA ALA A 62 -11.27 -8.77 42.80
C ALA A 62 -9.74 -8.77 42.51
N VAL A 63 -8.87 -7.95 43.10
CA VAL A 63 -8.76 -7.55 44.51
C VAL A 63 -8.12 -6.15 44.66
N SER A 64 -8.64 -5.42 45.65
CA SER A 64 -8.04 -4.38 46.50
C SER A 64 -6.92 -3.45 45.98
N VAL A 65 -7.27 -2.16 45.99
CA VAL A 65 -6.38 -1.01 46.26
C VAL A 65 -5.59 -1.19 47.56
N ARG A 66 -4.33 -0.73 47.59
CA ARG A 66 -3.68 -0.11 48.77
C ARG A 66 -2.72 1.01 48.32
N PRO A 67 -2.85 2.25 48.84
CA PRO A 67 -1.86 3.31 48.65
C PRO A 67 -0.96 3.45 49.89
N ALA A 68 -0.12 4.50 49.86
CA ALA A 68 0.80 4.96 50.90
C ALA A 68 2.11 4.15 51.08
N LEU A 69 3.24 4.83 50.82
CA LEU A 69 4.00 5.40 51.93
C LEU A 69 4.64 6.73 51.48
N SER A 70 4.31 7.79 52.21
CA SER A 70 4.96 9.10 52.14
C SER A 70 6.31 9.05 52.86
N PHE A 71 7.38 9.61 52.29
CA PHE A 71 8.59 9.91 53.05
C PHE A 71 8.90 11.41 53.07
N THR A 72 8.69 11.94 54.27
CA THR A 72 9.08 13.23 54.86
C THR A 72 9.87 14.24 54.02
N SER A 73 9.35 15.47 54.02
CA SER A 73 10.13 16.70 53.88
C SER A 73 11.22 16.83 54.95
N ARG A 74 12.33 17.48 54.61
CA ARG A 74 13.16 18.23 55.58
C ARG A 74 13.35 19.65 55.07
N LEU A 75 12.76 20.59 55.81
CA LEU A 75 13.15 22.01 55.82
C LEU A 75 14.23 22.20 56.91
N GLY A 76 15.14 23.14 56.68
CA GLY A 76 16.25 23.46 57.58
C GLY A 76 17.58 23.48 56.83
N GLY A 77 18.32 24.59 56.78
CA GLY A 77 17.99 25.93 57.27
C GLY A 77 18.92 26.99 56.67
N LEU A 78 18.57 28.26 56.85
CA LEU A 78 19.49 29.39 56.63
C LEU A 78 20.58 29.36 57.71
N PRO A 79 21.75 29.94 57.42
CA PRO A 79 21.99 31.24 58.05
C PRO A 79 22.34 32.36 57.06
N ARG A 80 22.34 33.58 57.58
CA ARG A 80 22.36 34.85 56.85
C ARG A 80 23.61 35.64 57.24
N CYS A 81 24.25 36.25 56.23
CA CYS A 81 25.21 37.35 56.30
C CYS A 81 26.42 37.25 57.26
N LEU A 82 27.60 37.54 56.70
CA LEU A 82 28.42 38.64 57.21
C LEU A 82 29.22 39.26 56.06
N SER A 83 29.43 40.57 56.15
CA SER A 83 30.10 41.40 55.14
C SER A 83 31.43 41.87 55.69
N THR A 84 32.46 41.88 54.85
CA THR A 84 33.67 42.69 55.04
C THR A 84 34.00 43.35 53.72
N ALA A 85 33.92 44.68 53.69
CA ALA A 85 34.42 45.49 52.59
C ALA A 85 35.87 45.90 52.86
N THR A 86 36.68 46.03 51.81
CA THR A 86 37.81 46.97 51.78
C THR A 86 38.04 47.46 50.35
N ASP A 87 37.95 48.78 50.23
CA ASP A 87 38.72 49.69 49.39
C ASP A 87 38.57 49.72 47.87
N ALA A 88 38.69 50.96 47.40
CA ALA A 88 38.39 51.42 46.06
C ALA A 88 39.66 51.87 45.34
N THR A 89 39.60 51.96 44.01
CA THR A 89 40.35 53.00 43.29
C THR A 89 39.49 53.52 42.13
N THR A 90 39.51 54.83 41.96
CA THR A 90 38.66 55.61 41.07
C THR A 90 39.10 55.60 39.60
N ALA A 91 38.15 55.51 38.68
CA ALA A 91 38.29 55.99 37.30
C ALA A 91 36.97 56.61 36.82
N ALA A 92 37.05 57.76 36.15
CA ALA A 92 35.89 58.58 35.74
C ALA A 92 35.20 58.05 34.46
N PRO A 93 33.93 58.40 34.19
CA PRO A 93 33.13 57.78 33.14
C PRO A 93 33.38 58.40 31.76
N VAL A 94 33.53 57.54 30.74
CA VAL A 94 33.43 57.93 29.33
C VAL A 94 31.98 57.74 28.89
N ALA A 95 31.33 58.83 28.48
CA ALA A 95 29.96 58.79 27.98
C ALA A 95 29.90 58.27 26.53
N PRO A 96 29.12 57.22 26.22
CA PRO A 96 28.71 56.92 24.86
C PRO A 96 27.49 57.77 24.48
N THR A 97 27.54 58.39 23.30
CA THR A 97 26.46 59.19 22.73
C THR A 97 25.17 58.40 22.61
N ALA A 98 24.11 58.89 23.26
CA ALA A 98 22.77 58.34 23.11
C ALA A 98 22.22 58.69 21.72
N ALA A 99 22.37 57.78 20.76
CA ALA A 99 21.58 57.82 19.54
C ALA A 99 20.10 57.62 19.91
N ALA A 100 19.25 58.58 19.56
CA ALA A 100 17.82 58.49 19.82
C ALA A 100 17.24 57.30 19.04
N VAL A 101 16.89 56.23 19.76
CA VAL A 101 16.15 55.10 19.19
C VAL A 101 14.73 55.56 18.97
N ASP A 102 14.36 55.76 17.71
CA ASP A 102 13.01 56.10 17.28
C ASP A 102 12.03 54.99 17.74
N PRO A 103 11.12 55.28 18.69
CA PRO A 103 10.27 54.26 19.32
C PRO A 103 9.22 53.68 18.36
N ASN A 104 9.13 54.20 17.13
CA ASN A 104 8.12 53.80 16.15
C ASN A 104 8.66 52.91 15.01
N SER A 105 9.93 52.45 15.09
CA SER A 105 10.49 51.43 14.19
C SER A 105 10.00 49.99 14.48
N GLY A 106 8.81 49.88 15.07
CA GLY A 106 8.06 48.64 15.26
C GLY A 106 7.62 48.04 13.94
N THR A 107 8.55 47.39 13.22
CA THR A 107 8.19 46.40 12.21
C THR A 107 7.44 45.27 12.91
N HIS A 108 6.12 45.38 12.92
CA HIS A 108 5.23 44.28 13.28
C HIS A 108 5.50 43.14 12.31
N GLY A 109 6.41 42.24 12.70
CA GLY A 109 6.65 40.97 12.05
C GLY A 109 5.35 40.18 12.10
N GLN A 110 4.53 40.34 11.05
CA GLN A 110 3.21 39.77 10.92
C GLN A 110 3.30 38.29 11.26
N ALA A 111 2.65 37.88 12.35
CA ALA A 111 2.79 36.54 12.89
C ALA A 111 2.29 35.52 11.86
N GLU A 112 3.23 34.85 11.20
CA GLU A 112 3.03 33.92 10.08
C GLU A 112 1.71 33.15 10.19
N PRO A 113 0.75 33.32 9.23
CA PRO A 113 -0.62 32.85 9.37
C PRO A 113 -0.72 31.42 9.92
N THR A 114 -1.46 31.26 11.01
CA THR A 114 -1.44 29.99 11.77
C THR A 114 -2.57 29.06 11.31
N THR A 115 -2.23 27.87 10.81
CA THR A 115 -3.22 26.82 10.54
C THR A 115 -3.75 26.23 11.85
N ARG A 116 -5.08 26.17 12.03
CA ARG A 116 -5.72 25.65 13.25
C ARG A 116 -5.48 24.14 13.44
N LYS A 117 -5.34 23.68 14.69
CA LYS A 117 -5.19 22.24 15.04
C LYS A 117 -6.28 21.34 14.45
N ALA A 118 -7.52 21.85 14.35
CA ALA A 118 -8.65 21.12 13.79
C ALA A 118 -8.39 20.62 12.35
N VAL A 119 -7.74 21.43 11.52
CA VAL A 119 -7.31 21.04 10.16
C VAL A 119 -6.32 19.88 10.22
N GLY A 120 -5.40 19.90 11.19
CA GLY A 120 -4.44 18.82 11.41
C GLY A 120 -5.10 17.49 11.77
N TYR A 121 -6.11 17.50 12.66
CA TYR A 121 -6.87 16.30 13.01
C TYR A 121 -7.77 15.81 11.86
N TRP A 122 -8.45 16.71 11.14
CA TRP A 122 -9.24 16.35 9.97
C TRP A 122 -8.39 15.72 8.86
N LEU A 123 -7.17 16.20 8.62
CA LEU A 123 -6.23 15.56 7.69
C LEU A 123 -5.86 14.14 8.11
N LEU A 124 -5.66 13.88 9.41
CA LEU A 124 -5.37 12.53 9.91
C LEU A 124 -6.59 11.61 9.89
N ALA A 125 -7.79 12.13 10.16
CA ALA A 125 -9.05 11.38 10.01
C ALA A 125 -9.31 11.03 8.52
N SER A 126 -9.05 11.96 7.62
CA SER A 126 -9.11 11.73 6.16
C SER A 126 -8.10 10.65 5.74
N ALA A 127 -6.87 10.71 6.26
CA ALA A 127 -5.87 9.67 6.03
C ALA A 127 -6.34 8.29 6.54
N ALA A 128 -6.96 8.21 7.72
CA ALA A 128 -7.51 6.96 8.23
C ALA A 128 -8.64 6.41 7.34
N SER A 129 -9.47 7.28 6.75
CA SER A 129 -10.45 6.86 5.75
C SER A 129 -9.79 6.34 4.46
N VAL A 130 -8.71 6.99 4.00
CA VAL A 130 -7.89 6.50 2.87
C VAL A 130 -7.19 5.17 3.18
N PHE A 131 -6.74 4.95 4.43
CA PHE A 131 -6.23 3.65 4.87
C PHE A 131 -7.30 2.57 4.75
N GLY A 132 -8.51 2.84 5.26
CA GLY A 132 -9.65 1.93 5.17
C GLY A 132 -9.99 1.56 3.73
N ILE A 133 -10.08 2.53 2.82
CA ILE A 133 -10.43 2.23 1.42
C ILE A 133 -9.34 1.48 0.66
N VAL A 134 -8.06 1.71 1.00
CA VAL A 134 -6.95 0.93 0.42
C VAL A 134 -7.05 -0.53 0.86
N VAL A 135 -7.33 -0.82 2.14
CA VAL A 135 -7.50 -2.20 2.60
C VAL A 135 -8.73 -2.84 1.94
N TRP A 136 -9.87 -2.15 1.92
CA TRP A 136 -11.10 -2.65 1.27
C TRP A 136 -10.91 -2.89 -0.23
N GLY A 137 -10.22 -2.00 -0.94
CA GLY A 137 -9.88 -2.18 -2.36
C GLY A 137 -8.93 -3.35 -2.60
N GLY A 138 -8.01 -3.61 -1.66
CA GLY A 138 -7.20 -4.82 -1.65
C GLY A 138 -8.06 -6.09 -1.59
N VAL A 139 -8.98 -6.16 -0.61
CA VAL A 139 -9.93 -7.29 -0.52
C VAL A 139 -10.76 -7.41 -1.79
N THR A 140 -11.32 -6.31 -2.30
CA THR A 140 -12.14 -6.28 -3.54
C THR A 140 -11.39 -6.84 -4.76
N ARG A 141 -10.07 -6.65 -4.86
CA ARG A 141 -9.23 -7.26 -5.91
C ARG A 141 -8.92 -8.73 -5.62
N LEU A 142 -8.65 -9.09 -4.36
CA LEU A 142 -8.32 -10.44 -3.93
C LEU A 142 -9.52 -11.40 -3.99
N THR A 143 -10.75 -10.88 -3.89
CA THR A 143 -12.01 -11.61 -4.09
C THR A 143 -12.54 -11.48 -5.53
N GLU A 144 -11.68 -11.07 -6.47
CA GLU A 144 -11.97 -10.87 -7.90
C GLU A 144 -13.25 -10.09 -8.20
N SER A 145 -13.59 -9.15 -7.32
CA SER A 145 -14.86 -8.43 -7.35
C SER A 145 -14.79 -7.12 -8.13
N GLY A 146 -13.60 -6.69 -8.55
CA GLY A 146 -13.34 -5.36 -9.11
C GLY A 146 -13.87 -5.07 -10.52
N LEU A 147 -14.60 -6.02 -11.14
CA LEU A 147 -15.20 -5.89 -12.48
C LEU A 147 -16.71 -6.25 -12.49
N SER A 148 -17.33 -6.44 -11.32
CA SER A 148 -18.73 -6.79 -11.16
C SER A 148 -19.71 -5.67 -11.57
N ILE A 149 -19.31 -4.40 -11.45
CA ILE A 149 -20.16 -3.22 -11.73
C ILE A 149 -19.70 -2.52 -13.01
N VAL A 150 -20.38 -2.84 -14.10
CA VAL A 150 -19.97 -2.45 -15.45
C VAL A 150 -20.36 -1.02 -15.82
N GLU A 151 -21.40 -0.47 -15.19
CA GLU A 151 -21.85 0.90 -15.42
C GLU A 151 -21.10 1.93 -14.55
N TRP A 152 -20.69 3.06 -15.15
CA TRP A 152 -20.10 4.19 -14.42
C TRP A 152 -21.10 5.34 -14.24
N ASN A 153 -22.07 5.12 -13.36
CA ASN A 153 -23.04 6.15 -12.98
C ASN A 153 -22.56 6.94 -11.74
N LEU A 154 -22.34 8.25 -11.90
CA LEU A 154 -21.84 9.10 -10.81
C LEU A 154 -22.81 9.17 -9.62
N ILE A 155 -24.10 9.36 -9.91
CA ILE A 155 -25.18 9.53 -8.92
C ILE A 155 -26.09 8.29 -8.86
N ARG A 156 -26.63 7.81 -10.00
CA ARG A 156 -27.58 6.67 -10.01
C ARG A 156 -26.99 5.40 -9.40
N GLY A 157 -25.72 5.10 -9.70
CA GLY A 157 -24.97 3.97 -9.14
C GLY A 157 -24.57 4.14 -7.66
N MET A 158 -25.22 5.02 -6.91
CA MET A 158 -25.12 5.06 -5.45
C MET A 158 -26.11 4.13 -4.75
N LYS A 159 -27.31 3.91 -5.33
CA LYS A 159 -28.29 2.96 -4.81
C LYS A 159 -27.96 1.56 -5.38
N PRO A 160 -27.74 0.52 -4.56
CA PRO A 160 -27.63 -0.85 -5.05
C PRO A 160 -29.01 -1.40 -5.43
N PRO A 161 -29.09 -2.52 -6.19
CA PRO A 161 -30.35 -3.21 -6.44
C PRO A 161 -31.07 -3.60 -5.14
N THR A 162 -32.39 -3.42 -5.13
CA THR A 162 -33.26 -3.60 -3.96
C THR A 162 -34.36 -4.64 -4.15
N SER A 163 -34.72 -4.94 -5.39
CA SER A 163 -35.66 -6.00 -5.75
C SER A 163 -34.95 -7.14 -6.49
N GLU A 164 -35.56 -8.32 -6.48
CA GLU A 164 -35.04 -9.50 -7.20
C GLU A 164 -34.94 -9.25 -8.71
N ALA A 165 -35.89 -8.51 -9.30
CA ALA A 165 -35.85 -8.12 -10.71
C ALA A 165 -34.65 -7.20 -11.05
N GLU A 166 -34.37 -6.19 -10.21
CA GLU A 166 -33.17 -5.33 -10.36
C GLU A 166 -31.87 -6.17 -10.22
N TRP A 167 -31.84 -7.17 -9.33
CA TRP A 167 -30.70 -8.07 -9.17
C TRP A 167 -30.47 -8.98 -10.38
N ILE A 168 -31.54 -9.51 -10.98
CA ILE A 168 -31.46 -10.31 -12.20
C ILE A 168 -30.99 -9.45 -13.36
N GLU A 169 -31.46 -8.20 -13.50
CA GLU A 169 -31.02 -7.27 -14.55
C GLU A 169 -29.50 -7.02 -14.49
N GLU A 170 -28.96 -6.67 -13.32
CA GLU A 170 -27.52 -6.46 -13.15
C GLU A 170 -26.70 -7.74 -13.38
N PHE A 171 -27.24 -8.91 -13.00
CA PHE A 171 -26.55 -10.18 -13.25
C PHE A 171 -26.54 -10.55 -14.74
N GLU A 172 -27.63 -10.33 -15.47
CA GLU A 172 -27.68 -10.51 -16.93
C GLU A 172 -26.75 -9.55 -17.67
N LYS A 173 -26.52 -8.32 -17.15
CA LYS A 173 -25.45 -7.44 -17.63
C LYS A 173 -24.08 -8.08 -17.41
N TYR A 174 -23.77 -8.52 -16.19
CA TYR A 174 -22.47 -9.13 -15.85
C TYR A 174 -22.15 -10.36 -16.72
N LYS A 175 -23.14 -11.20 -17.02
CA LYS A 175 -23.02 -12.36 -17.93
C LYS A 175 -22.50 -12.02 -19.33
N GLN A 176 -22.63 -10.78 -19.78
CA GLN A 176 -22.12 -10.37 -21.10
C GLN A 176 -20.60 -10.16 -21.14
N PHE A 177 -19.92 -10.05 -20.00
CA PHE A 177 -18.52 -9.63 -19.93
C PHE A 177 -17.53 -10.80 -19.94
N PRO A 178 -16.25 -10.54 -20.30
CA PRO A 178 -15.23 -11.57 -20.40
C PRO A 178 -15.01 -12.38 -19.10
N GLU A 179 -15.11 -11.73 -17.94
CA GLU A 179 -14.90 -12.38 -16.63
C GLU A 179 -15.93 -13.49 -16.36
N TYR A 180 -17.23 -13.22 -16.56
CA TYR A 180 -18.26 -14.28 -16.49
C TYR A 180 -18.02 -15.35 -17.57
N LYS A 181 -17.72 -14.94 -18.80
CA LYS A 181 -17.59 -15.85 -19.94
C LYS A 181 -16.36 -16.76 -19.88
N GLN A 182 -15.32 -16.43 -19.12
CA GLN A 182 -14.09 -17.23 -19.03
C GLN A 182 -13.85 -17.84 -17.64
N LEU A 183 -14.18 -17.13 -16.56
CA LEU A 183 -13.86 -17.54 -15.19
C LEU A 183 -15.10 -17.97 -14.40
N ASN A 184 -16.18 -17.18 -14.49
CA ASN A 184 -17.34 -17.29 -13.59
C ASN A 184 -18.61 -17.90 -14.24
N GLN A 185 -18.47 -18.76 -15.26
CA GLN A 185 -19.61 -19.29 -16.06
C GLN A 185 -20.72 -19.98 -15.26
N HIS A 186 -20.39 -20.53 -14.09
CA HIS A 186 -21.30 -21.28 -13.21
C HIS A 186 -21.74 -20.50 -11.96
N MET A 187 -21.40 -19.21 -11.87
CA MET A 187 -21.72 -18.35 -10.73
C MET A 187 -23.23 -18.25 -10.52
N THR A 188 -23.66 -18.33 -9.27
CA THR A 188 -25.04 -18.11 -8.84
C THR A 188 -25.35 -16.64 -8.58
N LEU A 189 -26.63 -16.28 -8.49
CA LEU A 189 -27.04 -14.90 -8.17
C LEU A 189 -26.55 -14.45 -6.78
N GLU A 190 -26.42 -15.36 -5.80
CA GLU A 190 -25.91 -15.03 -4.46
C GLU A 190 -24.41 -14.76 -4.45
N GLU A 191 -23.63 -15.52 -5.23
CA GLU A 191 -22.20 -15.26 -5.43
C GLU A 191 -21.97 -13.95 -6.18
N PHE A 192 -22.81 -13.63 -7.18
CA PHE A 192 -22.81 -12.33 -7.86
C PHE A 192 -23.10 -11.16 -6.89
N LYS A 193 -24.11 -11.30 -6.01
CA LYS A 193 -24.41 -10.29 -4.98
C LYS A 193 -23.20 -10.01 -4.09
N PHE A 194 -22.45 -11.03 -3.69
CA PHE A 194 -21.24 -10.86 -2.87
C PHE A 194 -20.20 -9.97 -3.56
N ILE A 195 -19.81 -10.32 -4.80
CA ILE A 195 -18.82 -9.52 -5.54
C ILE A 195 -19.33 -8.10 -5.84
N PHE A 196 -20.61 -7.96 -6.18
CA PHE A 196 -21.25 -6.66 -6.38
C PHE A 196 -21.16 -5.78 -5.14
N PHE A 197 -21.47 -6.30 -3.94
CA PHE A 197 -21.41 -5.52 -2.70
C PHE A 197 -19.99 -5.11 -2.31
N MET A 198 -18.99 -5.96 -2.57
CA MET A 198 -17.58 -5.61 -2.36
C MET A 198 -17.18 -4.40 -3.21
N GLU A 199 -17.51 -4.41 -4.51
CA GLU A 199 -17.16 -3.32 -5.41
C GLU A 199 -18.02 -2.06 -5.18
N TRP A 200 -19.32 -2.22 -4.96
CA TRP A 200 -20.23 -1.11 -4.63
C TRP A 200 -19.76 -0.40 -3.35
N GLY A 201 -19.43 -1.15 -2.30
CA GLY A 201 -18.89 -0.62 -1.05
C GLY A 201 -17.61 0.18 -1.26
N HIS A 202 -16.68 -0.35 -2.07
CA HIS A 202 -15.45 0.35 -2.45
C HIS A 202 -15.76 1.67 -3.17
N ARG A 203 -16.62 1.63 -4.19
CA ARG A 203 -16.99 2.79 -5.01
C ARG A 203 -17.76 3.86 -4.20
N ILE A 204 -18.59 3.46 -3.23
CA ILE A 204 -19.32 4.40 -2.35
C ILE A 204 -18.38 5.08 -1.36
N TRP A 205 -17.50 4.31 -0.71
CA TRP A 205 -16.51 4.87 0.21
C TRP A 205 -15.54 5.83 -0.51
N GLY A 206 -15.13 5.51 -1.74
CA GLY A 206 -14.34 6.43 -2.58
C GLY A 206 -15.04 7.78 -2.82
N ARG A 207 -16.35 7.77 -3.14
CA ARG A 207 -17.16 9.01 -3.24
C ARG A 207 -17.23 9.75 -1.90
N LEU A 208 -17.41 9.03 -0.78
CA LEU A 208 -17.46 9.61 0.56
C LEU A 208 -16.14 10.29 0.95
N ILE A 209 -14.97 9.73 0.61
CA ILE A 209 -13.67 10.38 0.79
C ILE A 209 -13.60 11.70 0.00
N GLY A 210 -14.05 11.71 -1.25
CA GLY A 210 -14.14 12.95 -2.04
C GLY A 210 -14.96 14.02 -1.33
N LEU A 211 -16.17 13.67 -0.87
CA LEU A 211 -17.08 14.60 -0.19
C LEU A 211 -16.53 15.10 1.15
N THR A 212 -16.07 14.18 2.00
CA THR A 212 -15.55 14.44 3.37
C THR A 212 -14.18 15.12 3.37
N PHE A 213 -13.47 15.12 2.24
CA PHE A 213 -12.27 15.93 2.06
C PHE A 213 -12.57 17.31 1.44
N ILE A 214 -13.28 17.35 0.31
CA ILE A 214 -13.45 18.58 -0.46
C ILE A 214 -14.31 19.60 0.29
N LEU A 215 -15.43 19.19 0.90
CA LEU A 215 -16.32 20.14 1.60
C LEU A 215 -15.67 20.78 2.84
N PRO A 216 -15.07 20.03 3.80
CA PRO A 216 -14.38 20.65 4.93
C PRO A 216 -13.14 21.43 4.50
N GLY A 217 -12.41 20.97 3.49
CA GLY A 217 -11.26 21.68 2.93
C GLY A 217 -11.63 23.05 2.36
N ALA A 218 -12.71 23.12 1.57
CA ALA A 218 -13.25 24.38 1.03
C ALA A 218 -13.76 25.30 2.15
N TYR A 219 -14.49 24.76 3.13
CA TYR A 219 -14.95 25.51 4.30
C TYR A 219 -13.79 26.10 5.13
N PHE A 220 -12.73 25.32 5.38
CA PHE A 220 -11.54 25.80 6.09
C PHE A 220 -10.76 26.86 5.30
N ALA A 221 -10.74 26.77 3.97
CA ALA A 221 -10.14 27.80 3.12
C ALA A 221 -10.95 29.10 3.19
N TYR A 222 -12.27 29.02 2.98
CA TYR A 222 -13.19 30.17 3.07
C TYR A 222 -13.14 30.86 4.45
N LYS A 223 -13.06 30.09 5.55
CA LYS A 223 -12.94 30.64 6.91
C LYS A 223 -11.53 31.13 7.27
N GLY A 224 -10.54 31.02 6.40
CA GLY A 224 -9.14 31.41 6.69
C GLY A 224 -8.47 30.57 7.78
N TRP A 225 -8.86 29.30 7.96
CA TRP A 225 -8.33 28.42 9.01
C TRP A 225 -6.98 27.76 8.65
N MET A 226 -6.50 28.01 7.43
CA MET A 226 -5.28 27.44 6.85
C MET A 226 -4.35 28.55 6.36
N SER A 227 -3.04 28.40 6.62
CA SER A 227 -2.03 29.25 6.00
C SER A 227 -1.93 28.98 4.49
N PRO A 228 -1.47 29.93 3.66
CA PRO A 228 -1.40 29.75 2.20
C PRO A 228 -0.67 28.48 1.76
N ALA A 229 0.41 28.13 2.46
CA ALA A 229 1.17 26.90 2.22
C ALA A 229 0.39 25.61 2.53
N ILE A 230 -0.49 25.61 3.54
CA ILE A 230 -1.36 24.46 3.84
C ILE A 230 -2.55 24.43 2.88
N SER A 231 -3.17 25.57 2.58
CA SER A 231 -4.24 25.67 1.58
C SER A 231 -3.80 25.12 0.21
N LYS A 232 -2.59 25.47 -0.25
CA LYS A 232 -2.01 24.92 -1.49
C LYS A 232 -1.83 23.39 -1.43
N ARG A 233 -1.37 22.84 -0.30
CA ARG A 233 -1.23 21.38 -0.12
C ARG A 233 -2.59 20.67 -0.12
N VAL A 234 -3.58 21.24 0.56
CA VAL A 234 -4.95 20.70 0.59
C VAL A 234 -5.58 20.74 -0.80
N ALA A 235 -5.39 21.81 -1.57
CA ALA A 235 -5.84 21.91 -2.96
C ALA A 235 -5.18 20.84 -3.87
N ILE A 236 -3.86 20.62 -3.73
CA ILE A 236 -3.16 19.55 -4.46
C ILE A 236 -3.72 18.17 -4.08
N ILE A 237 -3.92 17.90 -2.78
CA ILE A 237 -4.49 16.61 -2.32
C ILE A 237 -5.93 16.43 -2.83
N ALA A 238 -6.75 17.49 -2.84
CA ALA A 238 -8.10 17.44 -3.41
C ALA A 238 -8.08 17.13 -4.91
N GLY A 239 -7.19 17.77 -5.68
CA GLY A 239 -6.98 17.47 -7.10
C GLY A 239 -6.55 16.01 -7.33
N LEU A 240 -5.65 15.50 -6.49
CA LEU A 240 -5.23 14.09 -6.54
C LEU A 240 -6.38 13.12 -6.18
N ILE A 241 -7.28 13.46 -5.25
CA ILE A 241 -8.49 12.67 -4.95
C ILE A 241 -9.44 12.64 -6.15
N CYS A 242 -9.68 13.77 -6.81
CA CYS A 242 -10.46 13.79 -8.05
C CYS A 242 -9.81 12.90 -9.13
N PHE A 243 -8.47 12.95 -9.23
CA PHE A 243 -7.71 12.09 -10.12
C PHE A 243 -7.76 10.59 -9.73
N GLN A 244 -7.96 10.23 -8.45
CA GLN A 244 -8.24 8.82 -8.07
C GLN A 244 -9.52 8.30 -8.71
N GLY A 245 -10.57 9.11 -8.77
CA GLY A 245 -11.82 8.71 -9.43
C GLY A 245 -11.61 8.41 -10.91
N VAL A 246 -10.81 9.25 -11.59
CA VAL A 246 -10.43 9.06 -13.00
C VAL A 246 -9.56 7.81 -13.19
N LEU A 247 -8.56 7.58 -12.33
CA LEU A 247 -7.72 6.38 -12.38
C LEU A 247 -8.53 5.11 -12.08
N GLY A 248 -9.44 5.14 -11.11
CA GLY A 248 -10.31 4.00 -10.78
C GLY A 248 -11.23 3.63 -11.94
N TRP A 249 -11.85 4.62 -12.59
CA TRP A 249 -12.61 4.40 -13.83
C TRP A 249 -11.75 3.80 -14.96
N TYR A 250 -10.55 4.36 -15.18
CA TYR A 250 -9.61 3.86 -16.19
C TYR A 250 -9.11 2.44 -15.88
N MET A 251 -8.97 2.10 -14.61
CA MET A 251 -8.59 0.78 -14.11
C MET A 251 -9.68 -0.27 -14.34
N VAL A 252 -10.95 0.05 -14.07
CA VAL A 252 -12.09 -0.84 -14.37
C VAL A 252 -12.27 -0.99 -15.88
N LYS A 253 -12.22 0.10 -16.65
CA LYS A 253 -12.43 0.10 -18.12
C LYS A 253 -11.50 -0.88 -18.86
N SER A 254 -10.31 -1.19 -18.33
CA SER A 254 -9.42 -2.22 -18.89
C SER A 254 -10.00 -3.63 -18.85
N GLY A 255 -10.61 -4.03 -17.75
CA GLY A 255 -11.03 -5.41 -17.54
C GLY A 255 -12.32 -5.77 -18.29
N LEU A 256 -13.07 -4.75 -18.70
CA LEU A 256 -14.32 -4.88 -19.46
C LEU A 256 -14.10 -4.92 -20.99
N ASP A 257 -12.85 -4.86 -21.45
CA ASP A 257 -12.52 -4.81 -22.89
C ASP A 257 -12.81 -6.16 -23.57
N GLN A 258 -13.73 -6.16 -24.55
CA GLN A 258 -14.11 -7.38 -25.28
C GLN A 258 -12.96 -7.95 -26.13
N ALA A 259 -11.93 -7.15 -26.47
CA ALA A 259 -10.72 -7.63 -27.13
C ALA A 259 -9.90 -8.62 -26.28
N LEU A 260 -10.27 -8.84 -25.01
CA LEU A 260 -9.74 -9.92 -24.16
C LEU A 260 -10.32 -11.30 -24.51
N LEU A 261 -11.49 -11.37 -25.16
CA LEU A 261 -12.06 -12.62 -25.68
C LEU A 261 -11.33 -13.10 -26.94
N GLU A 262 -10.75 -12.17 -27.71
CA GLU A 262 -10.10 -12.45 -29.01
C GLU A 262 -8.63 -12.85 -28.87
N LYS A 263 -8.03 -12.67 -27.70
CA LYS A 263 -6.62 -12.96 -27.42
C LYS A 263 -6.45 -14.31 -26.74
N PRO A 264 -5.84 -15.33 -27.39
CA PRO A 264 -5.59 -16.61 -26.76
C PRO A 264 -4.76 -16.45 -25.47
N GLY A 265 -5.29 -16.96 -24.35
CA GLY A 265 -4.63 -16.90 -23.04
C GLY A 265 -4.73 -15.56 -22.29
N ALA A 266 -5.49 -14.58 -22.78
CA ALA A 266 -5.70 -13.32 -22.06
C ALA A 266 -6.71 -13.47 -20.91
N VAL A 267 -6.21 -13.52 -19.67
CA VAL A 267 -7.06 -13.50 -18.46
C VAL A 267 -7.77 -12.14 -18.35
N PRO A 268 -9.09 -12.10 -18.15
CA PRO A 268 -9.87 -10.87 -18.08
C PRO A 268 -9.71 -10.19 -16.71
N ARG A 269 -8.55 -9.54 -16.51
CA ARG A 269 -8.18 -8.86 -15.26
C ARG A 269 -7.72 -7.43 -15.49
N VAL A 270 -7.76 -6.64 -14.42
CA VAL A 270 -7.18 -5.29 -14.39
C VAL A 270 -5.68 -5.36 -14.66
N SER A 271 -5.17 -4.53 -15.58
CA SER A 271 -3.72 -4.44 -15.83
C SER A 271 -2.94 -4.02 -14.58
N GLN A 272 -1.88 -4.77 -14.27
CA GLN A 272 -0.95 -4.53 -13.17
C GLN A 272 -0.39 -3.10 -13.16
N TYR A 273 -0.17 -2.49 -14.33
CA TYR A 273 0.26 -1.08 -14.44
C TYR A 273 -0.79 -0.11 -13.92
N ARG A 274 -2.07 -0.36 -14.21
CA ARG A 274 -3.19 0.50 -13.77
C ARG A 274 -3.48 0.30 -12.28
N LEU A 275 -3.41 -0.94 -11.80
CA LEU A 275 -3.47 -1.27 -10.38
C LEU A 275 -2.35 -0.58 -9.59
N ALA A 276 -1.10 -0.68 -10.05
CA ALA A 276 0.04 -0.03 -9.43
C ALA A 276 -0.05 1.50 -9.48
N ALA A 277 -0.53 2.08 -10.59
CA ALA A 277 -0.76 3.53 -10.69
C ALA A 277 -1.85 4.02 -9.72
N HIS A 278 -2.97 3.29 -9.62
CA HIS A 278 -4.06 3.62 -8.70
C HIS A 278 -3.62 3.48 -7.24
N LEU A 279 -3.07 2.33 -6.84
CA LEU A 279 -2.57 2.12 -5.48
C LEU A 279 -1.45 3.11 -5.11
N GLY A 280 -0.50 3.35 -6.01
CA GLY A 280 0.62 4.26 -5.78
C GLY A 280 0.18 5.71 -5.58
N SER A 281 -0.82 6.16 -6.34
CA SER A 281 -1.37 7.51 -6.18
C SER A 281 -2.28 7.63 -4.94
N ALA A 282 -2.99 6.57 -4.53
CA ALA A 282 -3.63 6.49 -3.21
C ALA A 282 -2.61 6.58 -2.06
N PHE A 283 -1.46 5.90 -2.15
CA PHE A 283 -0.35 6.01 -1.19
C PHE A 283 0.26 7.42 -1.14
N LEU A 284 0.36 8.12 -2.29
CA LEU A 284 0.80 9.52 -2.33
C LEU A 284 -0.18 10.46 -1.61
N ILE A 285 -1.49 10.26 -1.83
CA ILE A 285 -2.56 11.01 -1.15
C ILE A 285 -2.50 10.77 0.36
N TYR A 286 -2.43 9.51 0.78
CA TYR A 286 -2.28 9.12 2.17
C TYR A 286 -1.04 9.78 2.81
N THR A 287 0.11 9.68 2.14
CA THR A 287 1.37 10.31 2.57
C THR A 287 1.23 11.82 2.71
N GLY A 288 0.59 12.48 1.72
CA GLY A 288 0.33 13.92 1.74
C GLY A 288 -0.56 14.35 2.92
N MET A 289 -1.63 13.61 3.19
CA MET A 289 -2.52 13.84 4.32
C MET A 289 -1.80 13.66 5.67
N VAL A 290 -1.13 12.51 5.87
CA VAL A 290 -0.40 12.21 7.12
C VAL A 290 0.71 13.23 7.35
N ALA A 291 1.58 13.48 6.37
CA ALA A 291 2.70 14.40 6.51
C ALA A 291 2.24 15.85 6.75
N THR A 292 1.13 16.28 6.13
CA THR A 292 0.56 17.63 6.32
C THR A 292 -0.11 17.75 7.68
N GLY A 293 -0.95 16.77 8.08
CA GLY A 293 -1.62 16.75 9.38
C GLY A 293 -0.63 16.76 10.55
N LEU A 294 0.37 15.87 10.51
CA LEU A 294 1.46 15.82 11.48
C LEU A 294 2.28 17.13 11.51
N SER A 295 2.47 17.79 10.37
CA SER A 295 3.15 19.09 10.29
C SER A 295 2.34 20.21 10.95
N VAL A 296 1.03 20.27 10.73
CA VAL A 296 0.12 21.25 11.35
C VAL A 296 0.09 21.07 12.87
N LEU A 297 -0.05 19.84 13.36
CA LEU A 297 -0.05 19.54 14.80
C LEU A 297 1.31 19.84 15.45
N ARG A 298 2.43 19.59 14.75
CA ARG A 298 3.77 19.98 15.22
C ARG A 298 3.94 21.50 15.29
N GLN A 299 3.57 22.25 14.25
CA GLN A 299 3.65 23.72 14.25
C GLN A 299 2.86 24.34 15.40
N ASN A 300 1.65 23.82 15.66
CA ASN A 300 0.83 24.24 16.79
C ASN A 300 1.45 23.87 18.15
N SER A 301 2.24 22.80 18.22
CA SER A 301 2.96 22.39 19.45
C SER A 301 4.23 23.22 19.68
N LEU A 302 4.90 23.66 18.60
CA LEU A 302 6.01 24.62 18.65
C LEU A 302 5.54 25.97 19.20
N ARG A 303 4.46 26.55 18.63
CA ARG A 303 3.88 27.83 19.09
C ARG A 303 3.42 27.79 20.56
N ALA A 304 2.98 26.62 21.05
CA ALA A 304 2.59 26.43 22.44
C ALA A 304 3.77 26.11 23.39
N GLY A 305 5.03 26.32 22.98
CA GLY A 305 6.24 26.08 23.79
C GLY A 305 6.57 24.62 24.10
N ARG A 306 5.69 23.66 23.78
CA ARG A 306 5.74 22.25 24.21
C ARG A 306 6.95 21.45 23.70
N LEU A 307 7.73 22.02 22.79
CA LEU A 307 8.89 21.41 22.16
C LEU A 307 10.21 22.13 22.49
N ALA A 308 10.17 23.24 23.23
CA ALA A 308 11.34 24.05 23.54
C ALA A 308 12.41 23.26 24.33
N SER A 309 11.98 22.50 25.35
CA SER A 309 12.88 21.61 26.13
C SER A 309 13.53 20.49 25.32
N LEU A 310 12.99 20.15 24.14
CA LEU A 310 13.56 19.17 23.24
C LEU A 310 14.52 19.78 22.20
N ALA A 311 14.62 21.11 22.12
CA ALA A 311 15.44 21.80 21.11
C ALA A 311 16.93 21.42 21.16
N PRO A 312 17.61 21.29 22.33
CA PRO A 312 19.02 20.90 22.36
C PRO A 312 19.27 19.51 21.75
N LEU A 313 18.41 18.54 22.09
CA LEU A 313 18.49 17.18 21.54
C LEU A 313 18.12 17.16 20.04
N LEU A 314 17.02 17.81 19.67
CA LEU A 314 16.52 17.82 18.29
C LEU A 314 17.35 18.70 17.35
N ASN A 315 18.16 19.64 17.82
CA ASN A 315 19.02 20.44 16.96
C ASN A 315 20.45 19.91 16.85
N SER A 316 20.79 18.84 17.59
CA SER A 316 22.08 18.13 17.48
C SER A 316 22.39 17.70 16.04
N ALA A 317 23.65 17.94 15.64
CA ALA A 317 24.19 17.56 14.34
C ALA A 317 24.27 16.04 14.16
N GLN A 318 24.41 15.27 15.26
CA GLN A 318 24.44 13.81 15.25
C GLN A 318 23.17 13.20 14.63
N LEU A 319 22.03 13.90 14.75
CA LEU A 319 20.75 13.47 14.17
C LEU A 319 20.61 13.78 12.68
N ASN A 320 21.56 14.48 12.04
CA ASN A 320 21.47 14.81 10.61
C ASN A 320 21.53 13.57 9.72
N ARG A 321 22.40 12.60 10.03
CA ARG A 321 22.44 11.30 9.32
C ARG A 321 21.12 10.56 9.47
N LEU A 322 20.59 10.48 10.70
CA LEU A 322 19.31 9.83 10.98
C LEU A 322 18.14 10.48 10.21
N ARG A 323 18.09 11.82 10.12
CA ARG A 323 17.11 12.54 9.28
C ARG A 323 17.19 12.12 7.82
N GLY A 324 18.38 12.21 7.22
CA GLY A 324 18.61 11.82 5.83
C GLY A 324 18.18 10.37 5.56
N SER A 325 18.60 9.45 6.44
CA SER A 325 18.18 8.05 6.38
C SER A 325 16.66 7.86 6.44
N THR A 326 15.92 8.64 7.24
CA THR A 326 14.45 8.51 7.29
C THR A 326 13.72 8.96 6.03
N HIS A 327 14.28 9.91 5.25
CA HIS A 327 13.77 10.21 3.91
C HIS A 327 14.02 9.04 2.94
N GLY A 328 15.21 8.43 3.01
CA GLY A 328 15.53 7.23 2.24
C GLY A 328 14.64 6.03 2.59
N LEU A 329 14.38 5.78 3.88
CA LEU A 329 13.46 4.75 4.33
C LEU A 329 12.03 4.99 3.84
N ALA A 330 11.53 6.23 3.87
CA ALA A 330 10.18 6.53 3.39
C ALA A 330 10.02 6.20 1.90
N MET A 331 11.02 6.56 1.08
CA MET A 331 11.01 6.22 -0.35
C MET A 331 11.15 4.71 -0.59
N LEU A 332 12.02 4.03 0.15
CA LEU A 332 12.24 2.58 0.01
C LEU A 332 11.00 1.77 0.45
N VAL A 333 10.35 2.15 1.56
CA VAL A 333 9.07 1.55 2.00
C VAL A 333 7.98 1.81 0.97
N PHE A 334 7.87 3.03 0.44
CA PHE A 334 6.90 3.36 -0.60
C PHE A 334 7.12 2.51 -1.86
N ILE A 335 8.34 2.47 -2.41
CA ILE A 335 8.67 1.68 -3.61
C ILE A 335 8.38 0.19 -3.41
N THR A 336 8.69 -0.35 -2.22
CA THR A 336 8.42 -1.76 -1.88
C THR A 336 6.93 -2.05 -1.77
N ALA A 337 6.12 -1.13 -1.26
CA ALA A 337 4.67 -1.28 -1.27
C ALA A 337 4.11 -1.25 -2.71
N ILE A 338 4.65 -0.38 -3.58
CA ILE A 338 4.17 -0.29 -4.97
C ILE A 338 4.61 -1.51 -5.80
N SER A 339 5.79 -2.10 -5.56
CA SER A 339 6.17 -3.35 -6.23
C SER A 339 5.25 -4.52 -5.87
N GLY A 340 4.64 -4.52 -4.67
CA GLY A 340 3.60 -5.46 -4.28
C GLY A 340 2.34 -5.39 -5.14
N ALA A 341 2.01 -4.21 -5.70
CA ALA A 341 0.88 -4.06 -6.62
C ALA A 341 1.10 -4.80 -7.96
N PHE A 342 2.36 -4.91 -8.41
CA PHE A 342 2.69 -5.72 -9.59
C PHE A 342 2.58 -7.21 -9.28
N VAL A 343 3.01 -7.65 -8.09
CA VAL A 343 2.84 -9.05 -7.63
C VAL A 343 1.36 -9.44 -7.60
N ALA A 344 0.49 -8.60 -7.04
CA ALA A 344 -0.96 -8.82 -7.00
C ALA A 344 -1.67 -8.62 -8.35
N GLY A 345 -1.12 -7.79 -9.24
CA GLY A 345 -1.66 -7.57 -10.58
C GLY A 345 -1.34 -8.71 -11.57
N LEU A 346 -0.25 -9.43 -11.34
CA LEU A 346 0.16 -10.59 -12.13
C LEU A 346 -0.23 -11.94 -11.50
N ASP A 347 -0.78 -11.93 -10.28
CA ASP A 347 -1.02 -13.12 -9.43
C ASP A 347 0.26 -13.91 -9.11
N ALA A 348 1.41 -13.24 -9.21
CA ALA A 348 2.75 -13.79 -9.03
C ALA A 348 3.04 -14.28 -7.59
N GLY A 349 2.15 -13.99 -6.64
CA GLY A 349 2.20 -14.55 -5.28
C GLY A 349 1.99 -16.06 -5.23
N LEU A 350 1.37 -16.66 -6.26
CA LEU A 350 1.05 -18.08 -6.37
C LEU A 350 2.14 -18.92 -7.09
N LEU A 351 3.27 -18.31 -7.47
CA LEU A 351 4.27 -18.97 -8.30
C LEU A 351 5.34 -19.68 -7.48
N TYR A 352 6.08 -18.95 -6.64
CA TYR A 352 7.00 -19.52 -5.67
C TYR A 352 6.50 -19.32 -4.24
N ASN A 353 6.16 -20.42 -3.56
CA ASN A 353 5.52 -20.42 -2.23
C ASN A 353 6.45 -20.92 -1.11
N THR A 354 7.76 -20.98 -1.36
CA THR A 354 8.81 -21.21 -0.35
C THR A 354 9.57 -19.92 0.00
N PHE A 355 10.21 -19.88 1.17
CA PHE A 355 11.10 -18.80 1.61
C PHE A 355 12.21 -19.39 2.51
N PRO A 356 13.47 -18.91 2.46
CA PRO A 356 14.00 -17.84 1.60
C PRO A 356 14.18 -18.27 0.13
N LEU A 357 14.17 -19.58 -0.14
CA LEU A 357 14.38 -20.13 -1.48
C LEU A 357 13.16 -19.93 -2.40
N MET A 358 13.42 -19.90 -3.70
CA MET A 358 12.48 -20.00 -4.82
C MET A 358 12.91 -21.23 -5.63
N GLY A 359 12.11 -22.30 -5.64
CA GLY A 359 12.43 -23.52 -6.40
C GLY A 359 13.69 -24.24 -5.90
N GLY A 360 13.97 -24.17 -4.59
CA GLY A 360 15.18 -24.75 -3.99
C GLY A 360 16.46 -23.91 -4.18
N ARG A 361 16.41 -22.74 -4.84
CA ARG A 361 17.54 -21.82 -5.04
C ARG A 361 17.24 -20.46 -4.40
N LEU A 362 18.25 -19.64 -4.08
CA LEU A 362 17.99 -18.27 -3.57
C LEU A 362 17.52 -17.30 -4.67
N VAL A 363 17.90 -17.60 -5.91
CA VAL A 363 17.55 -16.86 -7.12
C VAL A 363 16.95 -17.87 -8.09
N PRO A 364 15.79 -17.61 -8.72
CA PRO A 364 15.23 -18.51 -9.74
C PRO A 364 16.20 -18.72 -10.91
N PRO A 365 16.01 -19.77 -11.71
CA PRO A 365 16.83 -20.01 -12.91
C PRO A 365 16.83 -18.81 -13.88
N THR A 366 17.95 -18.60 -14.58
CA THR A 366 18.13 -17.45 -15.49
C THR A 366 17.10 -17.48 -16.62
N GLU A 367 16.77 -18.68 -17.10
CA GLU A 367 15.76 -18.98 -18.12
C GLU A 367 14.35 -18.55 -17.71
N GLU A 368 14.02 -18.54 -16.42
CA GLU A 368 12.75 -18.00 -15.91
C GLU A 368 12.82 -16.49 -15.63
N LEU A 369 13.96 -16.02 -15.12
CA LEU A 369 14.17 -14.58 -14.87
C LEU A 369 14.27 -13.76 -16.16
N TRP A 370 14.63 -14.38 -17.28
CA TRP A 370 14.81 -13.74 -18.59
C TRP A 370 14.14 -14.56 -19.70
N ASP A 371 12.95 -15.08 -19.42
CA ASP A 371 12.12 -15.80 -20.38
C ASP A 371 11.94 -14.97 -21.68
N PRO A 372 12.36 -15.48 -22.86
CA PRO A 372 12.25 -14.78 -24.14
C PRO A 372 10.83 -14.33 -24.51
N HIS A 373 9.78 -14.93 -23.92
CA HIS A 373 8.39 -14.49 -24.10
C HIS A 373 8.20 -13.04 -23.62
N PHE A 374 8.75 -12.71 -22.44
CA PHE A 374 8.70 -11.36 -21.87
C PHE A 374 9.91 -10.50 -22.26
N ALA A 375 11.07 -11.13 -22.43
CA ALA A 375 12.35 -10.51 -22.80
C ALA A 375 12.68 -10.74 -24.29
N SER A 376 11.77 -10.34 -25.19
CA SER A 376 11.84 -10.64 -26.64
C SER A 376 13.11 -10.14 -27.34
N ASP A 377 13.79 -9.15 -26.74
CA ASP A 377 15.20 -8.84 -26.93
C ASP A 377 15.76 -8.28 -25.60
N PRO A 378 16.59 -9.05 -24.86
CA PRO A 378 17.17 -8.57 -23.61
C PRO A 378 18.20 -7.43 -23.79
N ALA A 379 18.71 -7.21 -25.01
CA ALA A 379 19.68 -6.16 -25.29
C ALA A 379 19.03 -4.78 -25.47
N THR A 380 17.74 -4.69 -25.83
CA THR A 380 17.00 -3.43 -25.81
C THR A 380 16.38 -3.12 -24.45
N ARG A 381 16.48 -1.84 -24.05
CA ARG A 381 15.82 -1.32 -22.84
C ARG A 381 14.32 -1.62 -22.77
N SER A 382 13.64 -1.73 -23.91
CA SER A 382 12.23 -2.10 -23.98
C SER A 382 11.96 -3.52 -23.49
N GLY A 383 12.73 -4.52 -23.96
CA GLY A 383 12.62 -5.91 -23.51
C GLY A 383 13.00 -6.08 -22.04
N MET A 384 14.05 -5.40 -21.58
CA MET A 384 14.41 -5.39 -20.15
C MET A 384 13.28 -4.84 -19.26
N LEU A 385 12.66 -3.73 -19.65
CA LEU A 385 11.58 -3.11 -18.88
C LEU A 385 10.33 -4.00 -18.81
N LYS A 386 9.92 -4.60 -19.93
CA LYS A 386 8.81 -5.58 -19.93
C LYS A 386 9.09 -6.73 -18.98
N ASN A 387 10.26 -7.35 -19.07
CA ASN A 387 10.64 -8.44 -18.19
C ASN A 387 10.61 -8.02 -16.69
N VAL A 388 11.03 -6.81 -16.34
CA VAL A 388 11.00 -6.31 -14.95
C VAL A 388 9.57 -6.11 -14.39
N PHE A 389 8.56 -5.85 -15.24
CA PHE A 389 7.19 -5.48 -14.82
C PHE A 389 6.07 -6.42 -15.29
N GLU A 390 6.35 -7.38 -16.17
CA GLU A 390 5.35 -8.27 -16.80
C GLU A 390 5.65 -9.76 -16.57
N ASN A 391 6.92 -10.15 -16.39
CA ASN A 391 7.28 -11.53 -16.03
C ASN A 391 6.96 -11.80 -14.54
N PRO A 392 6.05 -12.74 -14.21
CA PRO A 392 5.66 -13.02 -12.83
C PRO A 392 6.81 -13.46 -11.93
N THR A 393 7.73 -14.31 -12.40
CA THR A 393 8.91 -14.76 -11.63
C THR A 393 9.78 -13.58 -11.25
N THR A 394 10.11 -12.74 -12.22
CA THR A 394 10.97 -11.56 -12.04
C THR A 394 10.32 -10.52 -11.13
N VAL A 395 9.02 -10.26 -11.29
CA VAL A 395 8.26 -9.35 -10.41
C VAL A 395 8.22 -9.87 -8.96
N GLN A 396 7.97 -11.17 -8.75
CA GLN A 396 7.95 -11.76 -7.41
C GLN A 396 9.35 -11.71 -6.76
N PHE A 397 10.40 -12.04 -7.51
CA PHE A 397 11.79 -11.96 -7.05
C PHE A 397 12.17 -10.52 -6.68
N ASN A 398 11.90 -9.54 -7.55
CA ASN A 398 12.18 -8.13 -7.32
C ASN A 398 11.48 -7.60 -6.06
N HIS A 399 10.22 -7.98 -5.82
CA HIS A 399 9.50 -7.60 -4.60
C HIS A 399 10.11 -8.24 -3.35
N ARG A 400 10.49 -9.53 -3.39
CA ARG A 400 11.21 -10.20 -2.29
C ARG A 400 12.53 -9.50 -1.96
N VAL A 401 13.33 -9.16 -2.97
CA VAL A 401 14.59 -8.42 -2.80
C VAL A 401 14.33 -7.05 -2.16
N LEU A 402 13.39 -6.26 -2.68
CA LEU A 402 13.01 -4.96 -2.13
C LEU A 402 12.52 -5.06 -0.66
N ALA A 403 11.77 -6.09 -0.31
CA ALA A 403 11.32 -6.34 1.06
C ALA A 403 12.50 -6.63 2.01
N VAL A 404 13.44 -7.50 1.60
CA VAL A 404 14.66 -7.81 2.39
C VAL A 404 15.57 -6.57 2.51
N THR A 405 15.76 -5.80 1.44
CA THR A 405 16.52 -4.54 1.47
C THR A 405 15.85 -3.52 2.40
N THR A 406 14.52 -3.38 2.36
CA THR A 406 13.74 -2.49 3.24
C THR A 406 13.89 -2.89 4.71
N PHE A 407 13.69 -4.16 5.03
CA PHE A 407 13.85 -4.67 6.39
C PHE A 407 15.28 -4.48 6.92
N THR A 408 16.29 -4.75 6.08
CA THR A 408 17.70 -4.55 6.41
C THR A 408 18.02 -3.06 6.65
N ALA A 409 17.52 -2.16 5.81
CA ALA A 409 17.71 -0.72 5.97
C ALA A 409 17.03 -0.18 7.25
N ILE A 410 15.81 -0.62 7.56
CA ILE A 410 15.12 -0.29 8.81
C ILE A 410 15.92 -0.81 10.01
N THR A 411 16.39 -2.05 9.96
CA THR A 411 17.21 -2.66 11.02
C THR A 411 18.52 -1.91 11.23
N ALA A 412 19.22 -1.54 10.16
CA ALA A 412 20.46 -0.77 10.23
C ALA A 412 20.24 0.62 10.85
N VAL A 413 19.17 1.32 10.47
CA VAL A 413 18.79 2.62 11.07
C VAL A 413 18.40 2.44 12.53
N TYR A 414 17.64 1.40 12.87
CA TYR A 414 17.26 1.07 14.25
C TYR A 414 18.50 0.83 15.12
N LEU A 415 19.42 -0.05 14.71
CA LEU A 415 20.65 -0.35 15.44
C LEU A 415 21.57 0.87 15.57
N ALA A 416 21.76 1.65 14.49
CA ALA A 416 22.53 2.89 14.54
C ALA A 416 21.94 3.92 15.52
N SER A 417 20.61 4.00 15.59
CA SER A 417 19.90 4.92 16.49
C SER A 417 20.10 4.61 17.98
N ARG A 418 20.42 3.36 18.35
CA ARG A 418 20.65 2.94 19.75
C ARG A 418 21.82 3.65 20.42
N ARG A 419 22.76 4.20 19.63
CA ARG A 419 23.94 4.95 20.10
C ARG A 419 23.68 6.46 20.28
N LEU A 420 22.46 6.94 20.00
CA LEU A 420 22.13 8.37 19.97
C LEU A 420 21.28 8.80 21.18
N ALA A 421 21.54 10.02 21.68
CA ALA A 421 20.67 10.66 22.67
C ALA A 421 19.37 11.14 22.00
N LEU A 422 18.27 10.40 22.22
CA LEU A 422 16.99 10.62 21.53
C LEU A 422 15.85 10.99 22.50
N PRO A 423 14.95 11.92 22.13
CA PRO A 423 13.68 12.14 22.85
C PRO A 423 12.81 10.88 22.92
N LYS A 424 11.97 10.76 23.96
CA LYS A 424 11.09 9.60 24.18
C LYS A 424 10.21 9.28 22.98
N SER A 425 9.61 10.31 22.34
CA SER A 425 8.79 10.15 21.14
C SER A 425 9.55 9.49 19.99
N VAL A 426 10.75 9.97 19.69
CA VAL A 426 11.61 9.42 18.62
C VAL A 426 11.98 7.97 18.89
N ARG A 427 12.34 7.63 20.14
CA ARG A 427 12.62 6.23 20.54
C ARG A 427 11.40 5.33 20.35
N VAL A 428 10.24 5.75 20.86
CA VAL A 428 8.98 4.98 20.72
C VAL A 428 8.68 4.72 19.24
N THR A 429 8.78 5.73 18.37
CA THR A 429 8.53 5.52 16.94
C THR A 429 9.58 4.63 16.26
N LEU A 430 10.85 4.66 16.69
CA LEU A 430 11.87 3.71 16.20
C LEU A 430 11.55 2.26 16.61
N HIS A 431 11.10 2.03 17.85
CA HIS A 431 10.65 0.71 18.30
C HIS A 431 9.39 0.26 17.53
N SER A 432 8.41 1.15 17.34
CA SER A 432 7.20 0.87 16.54
C SER A 432 7.54 0.54 15.08
N LEU A 433 8.46 1.29 14.46
CA LEU A 433 8.90 1.07 13.09
C LEU A 433 9.58 -0.30 12.95
N MET A 434 10.46 -0.67 13.88
CA MET A 434 11.12 -1.99 13.89
C MET A 434 10.12 -3.13 14.11
N GLY A 435 9.19 -2.98 15.06
CA GLY A 435 8.14 -3.97 15.32
C GLY A 435 7.20 -4.17 14.12
N LEU A 436 6.75 -3.08 13.49
CA LEU A 436 5.97 -3.13 12.26
C LEU A 436 6.76 -3.73 11.09
N ALA A 437 8.07 -3.53 11.00
CA ALA A 437 8.90 -4.14 9.96
C ALA A 437 8.98 -5.67 10.12
N VAL A 438 9.09 -6.17 11.35
CA VAL A 438 9.01 -7.62 11.64
C VAL A 438 7.63 -8.15 11.25
N VAL A 439 6.54 -7.52 11.72
CA VAL A 439 5.17 -7.93 11.38
C VAL A 439 4.94 -7.93 9.86
N GLN A 440 5.43 -6.91 9.14
CA GLN A 440 5.27 -6.83 7.69
C GLN A 440 5.97 -7.97 6.95
N VAL A 441 7.20 -8.30 7.34
CA VAL A 441 7.95 -9.43 6.77
C VAL A 441 7.27 -10.76 7.10
N SER A 442 6.84 -10.95 8.35
CA SER A 442 6.08 -12.14 8.75
C SER A 442 4.79 -12.29 7.94
N LEU A 443 4.00 -11.22 7.78
CA LEU A 443 2.79 -11.24 6.95
C LEU A 443 3.09 -11.57 5.49
N GLY A 444 4.19 -11.05 4.92
CA GLY A 444 4.57 -11.33 3.53
C GLY A 444 4.98 -12.78 3.33
N ILE A 445 5.79 -13.32 4.23
CA ILE A 445 6.19 -14.73 4.23
C ILE A 445 4.98 -15.65 4.46
N SER A 446 4.08 -15.32 5.39
CA SER A 446 2.86 -16.10 5.64
C SER A 446 1.89 -16.08 4.45
N THR A 447 1.66 -14.91 3.84
CA THR A 447 0.86 -14.78 2.61
C THR A 447 1.42 -15.68 1.52
N LEU A 448 2.74 -15.76 1.41
CA LEU A 448 3.43 -16.56 0.42
C LEU A 448 3.36 -18.08 0.71
N ILE A 449 3.61 -18.50 1.95
CA ILE A 449 3.58 -19.93 2.33
C ILE A 449 2.17 -20.53 2.25
N TYR A 450 1.14 -19.76 2.62
CA TYR A 450 -0.24 -20.23 2.64
C TYR A 450 -1.03 -20.02 1.34
N LEU A 451 -0.35 -19.80 0.20
CA LEU A 451 -0.96 -19.63 -1.13
C LEU A 451 -1.91 -18.42 -1.24
N VAL A 452 -1.48 -17.28 -0.73
CA VAL A 452 -2.17 -15.96 -0.79
C VAL A 452 -3.60 -15.97 -0.21
N PRO A 453 -3.82 -16.35 1.07
CA PRO A 453 -5.13 -16.19 1.71
C PRO A 453 -5.53 -14.71 1.76
N THR A 454 -6.79 -14.42 1.48
CA THR A 454 -7.27 -13.03 1.31
C THR A 454 -7.04 -12.15 2.54
N GLU A 455 -7.15 -12.73 3.73
CA GLU A 455 -6.98 -12.06 5.02
C GLU A 455 -5.51 -11.73 5.28
N LEU A 456 -4.59 -12.65 4.95
CA LEU A 456 -3.15 -12.44 5.07
C LEU A 456 -2.65 -11.41 4.06
N ALA A 457 -3.11 -11.49 2.81
CA ALA A 457 -2.77 -10.54 1.76
C ALA A 457 -3.31 -9.13 2.08
N ALA A 458 -4.56 -9.01 2.55
CA ALA A 458 -5.13 -7.74 2.98
C ALA A 458 -4.43 -7.18 4.23
N ALA A 459 -4.07 -8.03 5.21
CA ALA A 459 -3.28 -7.63 6.37
C ALA A 459 -1.87 -7.17 5.98
N HIS A 460 -1.22 -7.82 5.02
CA HIS A 460 0.07 -7.41 4.48
C HIS A 460 -0.02 -6.04 3.77
N GLN A 461 -1.09 -5.79 3.02
CA GLN A 461 -1.35 -4.48 2.43
C GLN A 461 -1.59 -3.40 3.51
N ALA A 462 -2.39 -3.69 4.54
CA ALA A 462 -2.61 -2.79 5.68
C ALA A 462 -1.30 -2.48 6.42
N GLY A 463 -0.48 -3.51 6.71
CA GLY A 463 0.80 -3.37 7.38
C GLY A 463 1.80 -2.52 6.62
N SER A 464 1.77 -2.53 5.28
CA SER A 464 2.63 -1.67 4.45
C SER A 464 2.33 -0.18 4.65
N LEU A 465 1.05 0.19 4.74
CA LEU A 465 0.63 1.55 5.10
C LEU A 465 0.97 1.89 6.55
N SER A 466 0.83 0.95 7.49
CA SER A 466 1.24 1.16 8.89
C SER A 466 2.75 1.42 9.02
N LEU A 467 3.56 0.69 8.26
CA LEU A 467 5.02 0.86 8.21
C LEU A 467 5.42 2.21 7.61
N LEU A 468 4.77 2.62 6.52
CA LEU A 468 4.93 3.95 5.93
C LEU A 468 4.53 5.04 6.94
N THR A 469 3.42 4.85 7.66
CA THR A 469 2.94 5.78 8.70
C THR A 469 3.95 5.94 9.84
N ALA A 470 4.51 4.85 10.35
CA ALA A 470 5.55 4.89 11.37
C ALA A 470 6.80 5.64 10.88
N THR A 471 7.17 5.46 9.61
CA THR A 471 8.28 6.19 8.98
C THR A 471 8.00 7.69 8.88
N LEU A 472 6.79 8.10 8.43
CA LEU A 472 6.37 9.51 8.37
C LEU A 472 6.29 10.17 9.75
N CYS A 473 5.81 9.43 10.77
CA CYS A 473 5.85 9.85 12.17
C CYS A 473 7.28 10.11 12.64
N LEU A 474 8.21 9.19 12.35
CA LEU A 474 9.61 9.30 12.73
C LEU A 474 10.27 10.53 12.09
N MET A 475 10.06 10.72 10.78
CA MET A 475 10.48 11.94 10.05
C MET A 475 9.94 13.21 10.72
N ASN A 476 8.66 13.23 11.11
CA ASN A 476 8.04 14.40 11.73
C ASN A 476 8.58 14.69 13.14
N PHE A 477 8.87 13.68 13.95
CA PHE A 477 9.45 13.87 15.27
C PHE A 477 10.93 14.30 15.22
N LEU A 478 11.70 13.82 14.24
CA LEU A 478 13.11 14.18 14.03
C LEU A 478 13.36 15.57 13.46
N LYS A 479 12.33 16.27 12.95
CA LYS A 479 12.43 17.67 12.51
C LYS A 479 13.08 18.53 13.61
N ARG A 480 13.89 19.50 13.19
CA ARG A 480 14.51 20.50 14.09
C ARG A 480 13.44 21.36 14.78
N VAL A 481 13.83 22.02 15.85
CA VAL A 481 13.07 23.10 16.49
C VAL A 481 13.69 24.40 15.98
N PRO A 482 12.92 25.34 15.37
CA PRO A 482 13.43 26.66 15.01
C PRO A 482 14.08 27.34 16.23
N LYS A 483 15.10 28.17 15.99
CA LYS A 483 15.66 29.05 17.01
C LYS A 483 14.69 30.19 17.29
#